data_AF-A0A503X3R1-F1
#
_entry.id   AF-A0A503X3R1-F1
#
_cell.length_a   1.000
_cell.length_b   1.000
_cell.length_c   1.000
_cell.angle_alpha   90.00
_cell.angle_beta   90.00
_cell.angle_gamma   90.00
#
_symmetry.space_group_name_H-M   'P 1'
#
loop_
_entity.id
_entity.type
_entity.pdbx_description
1 polymer ?
#
loop_
_entity_poly.entity_id
_entity_poly.type
_entity_poly.pdbx_seq_one_letter_code
_entity_poly.pdbx_strand_id
1 'polypeptide(L)'
;MFVDAAAIVAMLSQETEAERCSQAIIDASASFTSAIAVWEAAMALSRPEKLAVPVELSLKIVNRFLEERAIALRELPPASDATALSIEAASRFRNNALRLNLADCFHYACARYYDVPMLSTADEFRLTDLRTVP
;
A
#
# COMPACT_ATOMS: atom_id res chain seq x y z
N MET A 1 2.24 9.19 -6.70
CA MET A 1 2.34 7.72 -6.60
C MET A 1 1.56 7.26 -5.38
N PHE A 2 0.84 6.15 -5.47
CA PHE A 2 0.22 5.50 -4.31
C PHE A 2 1.24 4.53 -3.69
N VAL A 3 1.42 4.60 -2.37
CA VAL A 3 2.28 3.71 -1.59
C VAL A 3 1.38 2.75 -0.81
N ASP A 4 1.48 1.45 -1.11
CA ASP A 4 0.66 0.44 -0.44
C ASP A 4 1.22 0.01 0.92
N ALA A 5 0.47 -0.85 1.61
CA ALA A 5 0.89 -1.38 2.91
C ALA A 5 2.18 -2.20 2.82
N ALA A 6 2.35 -3.00 1.76
CA ALA A 6 3.51 -3.88 1.61
C ALA A 6 4.82 -3.09 1.49
N ALA A 7 4.83 -1.99 0.72
CA ALA A 7 5.98 -1.08 0.63
C ALA A 7 6.28 -0.38 1.97
N ILE A 8 5.25 0.06 2.71
CA ILE A 8 5.42 0.66 4.05
C ILE A 8 6.06 -0.35 5.00
N VAL A 9 5.53 -1.58 5.04
CA VAL A 9 6.03 -2.67 5.90
C VAL A 9 7.46 -3.02 5.55
N ALA A 10 7.78 -3.12 4.24
CA ALA A 10 9.13 -3.43 3.77
C ALA A 10 10.15 -2.41 4.26
N MET A 11 9.86 -1.11 4.14
CA MET A 11 10.76 -0.06 4.61
C MET A 11 10.90 -0.02 6.13
N LEU A 12 9.81 -0.16 6.87
CA LEU A 12 9.82 -0.12 8.34
C LEU A 12 10.44 -1.37 8.97
N SER A 13 10.36 -2.52 8.30
CA SER A 13 10.93 -3.79 8.76
C SER A 13 12.32 -4.08 8.17
N GLN A 14 12.88 -3.16 7.38
CA GLN A 14 14.17 -3.32 6.69
C GLN A 14 14.24 -4.61 5.85
N GLU A 15 13.16 -4.89 5.11
CA GLU A 15 13.14 -6.00 4.15
C GLU A 15 14.07 -5.72 2.96
N THR A 16 14.35 -6.75 2.16
CA THR A 16 15.24 -6.68 0.98
C THR A 16 14.89 -5.50 0.05
N GLU A 17 13.60 -5.21 -0.11
CA GLU A 17 13.09 -4.17 -1.01
C GLU A 17 13.09 -2.76 -0.40
N ALA A 18 13.50 -2.59 0.87
CA ALA A 18 13.41 -1.33 1.60
C ALA A 18 14.16 -0.18 0.90
N GLU A 19 15.37 -0.44 0.41
CA GLU A 19 16.19 0.58 -0.26
C GLU A 19 15.56 1.02 -1.58
N ARG A 20 15.05 0.07 -2.38
CA ARG A 20 14.34 0.34 -3.62
C ARG A 20 13.10 1.19 -3.38
N CYS A 21 12.26 0.81 -2.42
CA CYS A 21 11.05 1.57 -2.06
C CYS A 21 11.40 2.97 -1.55
N SER A 22 12.47 3.09 -0.75
CA SER A 22 12.94 4.38 -0.24
C SER A 22 13.38 5.31 -1.37
N GLN A 23 14.15 4.79 -2.34
CA GLN A 23 14.60 5.57 -3.50
C GLN A 23 13.41 6.00 -4.37
N ALA A 24 12.46 5.10 -4.62
CA ALA A 24 11.24 5.41 -5.38
C ALA A 24 10.42 6.55 -4.75
N ILE A 25 10.39 6.66 -3.41
CA ILE A 25 9.70 7.76 -2.72
C ILE A 25 10.47 9.07 -2.83
N ILE A 26 11.80 9.04 -2.77
CA ILE A 26 12.65 10.23 -2.95
C ILE A 26 12.50 10.81 -4.35
N ASP A 27 12.45 9.95 -5.37
CA ASP A 27 12.34 10.37 -6.77
C ASP A 27 10.91 10.82 -7.15
N ALA A 28 9.91 10.45 -6.34
CA ALA A 28 8.52 10.82 -6.55
C ALA A 28 8.21 12.22 -6.00
N SER A 29 7.58 13.06 -6.83
CA SER A 29 7.21 14.43 -6.43
C SER A 29 6.00 14.52 -5.49
N ALA A 30 5.16 13.48 -5.44
CA ALA A 30 3.93 13.46 -4.64
C ALA A 30 3.53 12.01 -4.33
N SER A 31 4.03 11.50 -3.21
CA SER A 31 3.68 10.18 -2.67
C SER A 31 2.52 10.30 -1.70
N PHE A 32 1.59 9.36 -1.74
CA PHE A 32 0.49 9.29 -0.80
C PHE A 32 0.06 7.86 -0.53
N THR A 33 -0.71 7.66 0.53
CA THR A 33 -1.31 6.38 0.91
C THR A 33 -2.76 6.59 1.36
N SER A 34 -3.46 5.51 1.72
CA SER A 34 -4.84 5.55 2.22
C SER A 34 -4.96 5.00 3.64
N ALA A 35 -6.10 5.28 4.29
CA ALA A 35 -6.38 4.75 5.63
C ALA A 35 -6.38 3.21 5.68
N ILE A 36 -6.72 2.54 4.59
CA ILE A 36 -6.69 1.07 4.49
C ILE A 36 -5.24 0.56 4.51
N ALA A 37 -4.36 1.19 3.73
CA ALA A 37 -2.94 0.83 3.71
C ALA A 37 -2.26 1.07 5.05
N VAL A 38 -2.58 2.18 5.72
CA VAL A 38 -2.10 2.47 7.08
C VAL A 38 -2.55 1.42 8.08
N TRP A 39 -3.83 1.05 8.04
CA TRP A 39 -4.37 0.01 8.90
C TRP A 39 -3.68 -1.34 8.67
N GLU A 40 -3.53 -1.75 7.41
CA GLU A 40 -2.90 -3.03 7.06
C GLU A 40 -1.42 -3.04 7.45
N ALA A 41 -0.67 -1.97 7.19
CA ALA A 41 0.72 -1.85 7.59
C ALA A 41 0.87 -1.93 9.11
N ALA A 42 0.03 -1.22 9.88
CA ALA A 42 0.07 -1.27 11.34
C ALA A 42 -0.20 -2.68 11.87
N MET A 43 -1.19 -3.37 11.31
CA MET A 43 -1.51 -4.75 11.67
C MET A 43 -0.37 -5.70 11.30
N ALA A 44 0.23 -5.56 10.11
CA ALA A 44 1.35 -6.39 9.68
C ALA A 44 2.58 -6.21 10.58
N LEU A 45 2.96 -4.95 10.88
CA LEU A 45 4.12 -4.62 11.70
C LEU A 45 3.98 -5.08 13.16
N SER A 46 2.75 -5.20 13.69
CA SER A 46 2.51 -5.72 15.04
C SER A 46 2.77 -7.22 15.19
N ARG A 47 2.90 -7.96 14.08
CA ARG A 47 3.05 -9.41 14.12
C ARG A 47 4.42 -9.81 14.68
N PRO A 48 4.53 -11.00 15.31
CA PRO A 48 5.78 -11.48 15.92
C PRO A 48 6.97 -11.53 14.95
N GLU A 49 6.71 -11.84 13.68
CA GLU A 49 7.73 -11.92 12.63
C GLU A 49 8.17 -10.55 12.08
N LYS A 50 7.56 -9.46 12.54
CA LYS A 50 7.89 -8.08 12.17
C LYS A 50 8.49 -7.36 13.38
N LEU A 51 7.82 -6.34 13.91
CA LEU A 51 8.32 -5.56 15.04
C LEU A 51 7.87 -6.11 16.40
N ALA A 52 6.88 -7.02 16.43
CA ALA A 52 6.33 -7.61 17.65
C ALA A 52 5.90 -6.57 18.71
N VAL A 53 5.34 -5.45 18.28
CA VAL A 53 4.84 -4.35 19.13
C VAL A 53 3.31 -4.31 19.16
N PRO A 54 2.69 -3.71 20.21
CA PRO A 54 1.25 -3.47 20.22
C PRO A 54 0.75 -2.70 18.98
N VAL A 55 -0.47 -2.98 18.53
CA VAL A 55 -1.06 -2.38 17.32
C VAL A 55 -1.08 -0.85 17.40
N GLU A 56 -1.40 -0.28 18.55
CA GLU A 56 -1.44 1.17 18.76
C GLU A 56 -0.05 1.81 18.65
N LEU A 57 1.01 1.09 19.07
CA LEU A 57 2.38 1.54 18.90
C LEU A 57 2.81 1.41 17.43
N SER A 58 2.44 0.32 16.77
CA SER A 58 2.65 0.11 15.34
C SER A 58 2.04 1.24 14.50
N LEU A 59 0.80 1.64 14.79
CA LEU A 59 0.16 2.78 14.13
C LEU A 59 0.94 4.09 14.32
N LYS A 60 1.45 4.37 15.53
CA LYS A 60 2.29 5.55 15.78
C LYS A 60 3.58 5.53 14.95
N ILE A 61 4.20 4.35 14.82
CA ILE A 61 5.40 4.15 13.99
C ILE A 61 5.07 4.43 12.52
N VAL A 62 3.97 3.89 12.00
CA VAL A 62 3.53 4.14 10.62
C VAL A 62 3.27 5.62 10.40
N ASN A 63 2.49 6.29 11.26
CA ASN A 63 2.18 7.72 11.09
C ASN A 63 3.44 8.58 11.11
N ARG A 64 4.36 8.32 12.04
CA ARG A 64 5.65 9.01 12.10
C ARG A 64 6.47 8.81 10.82
N PHE A 65 6.49 7.59 10.29
CA PHE A 65 7.14 7.28 9.03
C PHE A 65 6.53 8.05 7.84
N LEU A 66 5.21 8.14 7.77
CA LEU A 66 4.53 8.91 6.73
C LEU A 66 4.92 10.40 6.80
N GLU A 67 4.95 10.98 7.99
CA GLU A 67 5.38 12.36 8.23
C GLU A 67 6.85 12.57 7.81
N GLU A 68 7.76 11.72 8.26
CA GLU A 68 9.21 11.81 7.96
C GLU A 68 9.51 11.64 6.46
N ARG A 69 8.70 10.86 5.74
CA ARG A 69 8.85 10.63 4.30
C ARG A 69 7.97 11.52 3.41
N ALA A 70 7.26 12.47 4.01
CA ALA A 70 6.30 13.34 3.31
C ALA A 70 5.28 12.56 2.44
N ILE A 71 4.84 11.39 2.92
CA ILE A 71 3.79 10.59 2.28
C ILE A 71 2.44 11.08 2.81
N ALA A 72 1.65 11.71 1.95
CA ALA A 72 0.35 12.23 2.36
C ALA A 72 -0.64 11.09 2.66
N LEU A 73 -1.41 11.22 3.74
CA LEU A 73 -2.62 10.41 3.93
C LEU A 73 -3.76 11.05 3.15
N ARG A 74 -4.28 10.36 2.13
CA ARG A 74 -5.42 10.83 1.33
C ARG A 74 -6.67 10.02 1.62
N GLU A 75 -7.81 10.64 1.32
CA GLU A 75 -9.10 9.97 1.37
C GLU A 75 -9.13 8.76 0.43
N LEU A 76 -10.00 7.81 0.75
CA LEU A 76 -10.39 6.82 -0.23
C LEU A 76 -11.16 7.52 -1.37
N PRO A 77 -11.25 6.91 -2.56
CA PRO A 77 -12.23 7.32 -3.55
C PRO A 77 -13.63 7.44 -2.93
N PRO A 78 -14.54 8.25 -3.51
CA PRO A 78 -15.94 8.27 -3.10
C PRO A 78 -16.50 6.85 -2.96
N ALA A 79 -17.39 6.63 -1.99
CA ALA A 79 -17.82 5.28 -1.61
C ALA A 79 -18.30 4.43 -2.81
N SER A 80 -19.00 5.03 -3.78
CA SER A 80 -19.41 4.36 -5.01
C SER A 80 -18.23 3.88 -5.86
N ASP A 81 -17.23 4.73 -6.06
CA ASP A 81 -16.05 4.44 -6.87
C ASP A 81 -15.13 3.44 -6.17
N ALA A 82 -14.91 3.61 -4.86
CA ALA A 82 -14.15 2.67 -4.05
C ALA A 82 -14.77 1.26 -4.11
N THR A 83 -16.09 1.16 -4.06
CA THR A 83 -16.82 -0.11 -4.19
C THR A 83 -16.71 -0.68 -5.60
N ALA A 84 -17.01 0.13 -6.63
CA ALA A 84 -17.00 -0.35 -8.01
C ALA A 84 -15.61 -0.82 -8.45
N LEU A 85 -14.57 -0.01 -8.19
CA LEU A 85 -13.19 -0.32 -8.59
C LEU A 85 -12.58 -1.48 -7.79
N SER A 86 -12.91 -1.62 -6.50
CA SER A 86 -12.43 -2.77 -5.72
C SER A 86 -13.09 -4.08 -6.16
N ILE A 87 -14.38 -4.06 -6.51
CA ILE A 87 -15.06 -5.22 -7.10
C ILE A 87 -14.51 -5.55 -8.49
N GLU A 88 -14.21 -4.53 -9.30
CA GLU A 88 -13.53 -4.72 -10.59
C GLU A 88 -12.18 -5.44 -10.40
N ALA A 89 -11.36 -4.96 -9.45
CA ALA A 89 -10.08 -5.57 -9.11
C ALA A 89 -10.26 -7.04 -8.68
N ALA A 90 -11.21 -7.31 -7.80
CA ALA A 90 -11.50 -8.65 -7.32
C ALA A 90 -11.96 -9.58 -8.46
N SER A 91 -12.84 -9.10 -9.34
CA SER A 91 -13.36 -9.87 -10.47
C SER A 91 -12.25 -10.22 -11.47
N ARG A 92 -11.29 -9.32 -11.69
CA ARG A 92 -10.25 -9.48 -12.71
C ARG A 92 -9.02 -10.22 -12.19
N PHE A 93 -8.63 -9.95 -10.94
CA PHE A 93 -7.28 -10.28 -10.44
C PHE A 93 -7.28 -11.14 -9.16
N ARG A 94 -8.42 -11.72 -8.75
CA ARG A 94 -8.52 -12.60 -7.57
C ARG A 94 -8.64 -14.10 -7.90
N ASN A 95 -8.22 -14.52 -9.10
CA ASN A 95 -8.37 -15.90 -9.55
C ASN A 95 -7.30 -16.86 -8.95
N ASN A 96 -7.37 -18.16 -9.26
CA ASN A 96 -6.75 -19.23 -8.47
C ASN A 96 -5.21 -19.27 -8.40
N ALA A 97 -4.49 -18.51 -9.23
CA ALA A 97 -3.02 -18.57 -9.27
C ALA A 97 -2.35 -17.59 -8.30
N LEU A 98 -2.82 -16.34 -8.24
CA LEU A 98 -2.31 -15.26 -7.39
C LEU A 98 -3.48 -14.32 -7.06
N ARG A 99 -3.60 -13.88 -5.81
CA ARG A 99 -4.85 -13.31 -5.31
C ARG A 99 -4.62 -11.96 -4.65
N LEU A 100 -5.14 -10.89 -5.26
CA LEU A 100 -5.40 -9.66 -4.52
C LEU A 100 -6.33 -9.98 -3.33
N ASN A 101 -5.87 -9.65 -2.13
CA ASN A 101 -6.69 -9.73 -0.94
C ASN A 101 -7.73 -8.57 -0.92
N LEU A 102 -8.54 -8.49 0.14
CA LEU A 102 -9.54 -7.41 0.25
C LEU A 102 -8.90 -6.02 0.24
N ALA A 103 -7.87 -5.80 1.05
CA ALA A 103 -7.14 -4.54 1.13
C ALA A 103 -6.43 -4.23 -0.20
N ASP A 104 -5.84 -5.23 -0.85
CA ASP A 104 -5.23 -5.05 -2.18
C ASP A 104 -6.22 -4.54 -3.23
N CYS A 105 -7.48 -5.00 -3.19
CA CYS A 105 -8.51 -4.51 -4.08
C CYS A 105 -8.81 -3.02 -3.83
N PHE A 106 -8.74 -2.56 -2.58
CA PHE A 106 -8.87 -1.14 -2.25
C PHE A 106 -7.61 -0.33 -2.54
N HIS A 107 -6.41 -0.89 -2.41
CA HIS A 107 -5.17 -0.28 -2.89
C HIS A 107 -5.23 -0.06 -4.40
N TYR A 108 -5.66 -1.09 -5.14
CA TYR A 108 -5.90 -0.99 -6.57
C TYR A 108 -6.91 0.12 -6.87
N ALA A 109 -8.04 0.17 -6.16
CA ALA A 109 -9.05 1.19 -6.36
C ALA A 109 -8.48 2.61 -6.15
N CYS A 110 -7.64 2.82 -5.13
CA CYS A 110 -7.00 4.10 -4.89
C CYS A 110 -6.04 4.49 -6.02
N ALA A 111 -5.14 3.59 -6.41
CA ALA A 111 -4.18 3.86 -7.48
C ALA A 111 -4.89 4.12 -8.83
N ARG A 112 -5.94 3.36 -9.12
CA ARG A 112 -6.75 3.49 -10.33
C ARG A 112 -7.56 4.79 -10.35
N TYR A 113 -8.25 5.12 -9.27
CA TYR A 113 -9.09 6.32 -9.17
C TYR A 113 -8.28 7.61 -9.28
N TYR A 114 -7.13 7.67 -8.61
CA TYR A 114 -6.27 8.84 -8.65
C TYR A 114 -5.34 8.88 -9.87
N ASP A 115 -5.42 7.89 -10.76
CA ASP A 115 -4.57 7.71 -11.95
C ASP A 115 -3.07 7.93 -11.66
N VAL A 116 -2.59 7.24 -10.63
CA VAL A 116 -1.18 7.29 -10.22
C VAL A 116 -0.53 5.90 -10.29
N PRO A 117 0.79 5.84 -10.46
CA PRO A 117 1.48 4.56 -10.32
C PRO A 117 1.43 4.06 -8.86
N MET A 118 1.56 2.74 -8.72
CA MET A 118 1.57 1.97 -7.47
C MET A 118 3.01 1.63 -7.09
N LEU A 119 3.43 1.95 -5.86
CA LEU A 119 4.63 1.39 -5.24
C LEU A 119 4.20 0.26 -4.30
N SER A 120 4.65 -0.95 -4.61
CA SER A 120 4.39 -2.16 -3.83
C SER A 120 5.58 -3.12 -3.89
N THR A 121 5.67 -4.00 -2.90
CA THR A 121 6.52 -5.20 -2.90
C THR A 121 5.74 -6.48 -3.19
N ALA A 122 4.40 -6.41 -3.25
CA ALA A 122 3.54 -7.51 -3.65
C ALA A 122 3.58 -7.69 -5.18
N ASP A 123 4.04 -8.86 -5.62
CA ASP A 123 4.16 -9.20 -7.04
C ASP A 123 2.79 -9.25 -7.75
N GLU A 124 1.71 -9.46 -7.01
CA GLU A 124 0.35 -9.52 -7.52
C GLU A 124 -0.04 -8.24 -8.28
N PHE A 125 0.43 -7.06 -7.85
CA PHE A 125 0.14 -5.81 -8.54
C PHE A 125 0.82 -5.70 -9.91
N ARG A 126 1.96 -6.37 -10.12
CA ARG A 126 2.63 -6.43 -11.43
C ARG A 126 1.81 -7.19 -12.48
N LEU A 127 0.84 -7.99 -12.03
CA LEU A 127 -0.08 -8.76 -12.88
C LEU A 127 -1.41 -8.05 -13.15
N THR A 128 -1.55 -6.82 -12.64
CA THR A 128 -2.71 -5.96 -12.91
C THR A 128 -2.44 -5.05 -14.10
N ASP A 129 -3.42 -4.23 -14.46
CA ASP A 129 -3.30 -3.15 -15.45
C ASP A 129 -2.88 -1.81 -14.82
N LEU A 130 -2.39 -1.80 -13.58
CA LEU A 130 -1.79 -0.62 -12.96
C LEU A 130 -0.36 -0.39 -13.45
N ARG A 131 0.04 0.88 -13.46
CA ARG A 131 1.47 1.24 -13.58
C ARG A 131 2.15 0.95 -12.24
N THR A 132 3.09 0.02 -12.19
CA THR A 132 3.88 -0.25 -10.98
C THR A 132 5.23 0.46 -11.05
N VAL A 133 5.69 1.01 -9.92
CA VAL A 133 7.03 1.58 -9.81
C VAL A 133 8.03 0.46 -9.52
N PRO A 134 9.09 0.33 -10.35
CA PRO A 134 9.97 -0.83 -10.36
C PRO A 134 10.68 -1.06 -9.05
#